data_AF-B4L9V4-F1
#
_entry.id   AF-B4L9V4-F1
#
_cell.length_a   1.000
_cell.length_b   1.000
_cell.length_c   1.000
_cell.angle_alpha   90.00
_cell.angle_beta   90.00
_cell.angle_gamma   90.00
#
_symmetry.space_group_name_H-M   'P 1'
#
loop_
_entity.id
_entity.type
_entity.pdbx_description
1 polymer ?
#
loop_
_entity_poly.entity_id
_entity_poly.type
_entity_poly.pdbx_seq_one_letter_code
_entity_poly.pdbx_strand_id
1 'polypeptide(L)'
;MLFDTDDNFKRRAYNRVVTLQNGTTESIKAWKLICDVSRKEFQKIYDRLDVTINERGESFYQSRMVSVVEFLRNKGFLELDEGREIMWPDDSKSGIPLTIVKSDGGYTYDTSDMAAIRHRIEEDHATWIIYVVDSGQSTHFNAIFKAAERCGILNPNVHRVDHVQFGVVLGDDGKKFKTRSGDTVKLSDLLDEGMKYSLKQLQQRGRDKILTPKELLEAQEAVAYGCIKYTDLCHNRISDYIFSFDKMLDDRGNTAVYLLYTYSRICSIARSSGKDFSNVEDILDKFNIELIHEKEWKLAKTLLKLHDVLIKCANSLFLHFLCEFCYEVSVVFTEFYDSCYCIEKNEAGQIINVNHSRILICEATAAVLRKCFHILGLKPVTKM
;
A
#
# COMPACT_ATOMS: atom_id res chain seq x y z
N MET A 1 26.79 21.69 7.25
CA MET A 1 26.32 22.01 5.89
C MET A 1 26.67 23.48 5.59
N LEU A 2 26.85 23.89 4.32
CA LEU A 2 27.18 25.28 3.97
C LEU A 2 26.18 26.31 4.52
N PHE A 3 24.90 25.93 4.64
CA PHE A 3 23.86 26.77 5.23
C PHE A 3 24.15 27.17 6.69
N ASP A 4 24.79 26.29 7.46
CA ASP A 4 25.07 26.53 8.88
C ASP A 4 26.41 27.25 9.10
N THR A 5 27.32 27.18 8.13
CA THR A 5 28.71 27.60 8.28
C THR A 5 29.09 28.83 7.45
N ASP A 6 28.26 29.27 6.51
CA ASP A 6 28.52 30.43 5.64
C ASP A 6 27.31 31.38 5.60
N ASP A 7 27.45 32.54 6.25
CA ASP A 7 26.41 33.58 6.33
C ASP A 7 26.05 34.16 4.96
N ASN A 8 27.00 34.27 4.03
CA ASN A 8 26.73 34.72 2.67
C ASN A 8 25.91 33.69 1.91
N PHE A 9 26.20 32.41 2.07
CA PHE A 9 25.38 31.33 1.51
C PHE A 9 23.97 31.35 2.12
N LYS A 10 23.84 31.46 3.44
CA LYS A 10 22.56 31.50 4.16
C LYS A 10 21.66 32.63 3.68
N ARG A 11 22.21 33.85 3.55
CA ARG A 11 21.47 35.01 3.01
C ARG A 11 21.01 34.78 1.56
N ARG A 12 21.86 34.22 0.71
CA ARG A 12 21.49 33.87 -0.68
C ARG A 12 20.40 32.81 -0.74
N ALA A 13 20.44 31.81 0.15
CA ALA A 13 19.43 30.77 0.23
C ALA A 13 18.06 31.35 0.57
N TYR A 14 17.95 32.21 1.60
CA TYR A 14 16.70 32.89 1.93
C TYR A 14 16.17 33.75 0.77
N ASN A 15 17.03 34.56 0.14
CA ASN A 15 16.63 35.35 -1.02
C ASN A 15 16.12 34.46 -2.17
N ARG A 16 16.70 33.27 -2.37
CA ARG A 16 16.28 32.37 -3.43
C ARG A 16 14.87 31.83 -3.20
N VAL A 17 14.46 31.57 -1.95
CA VAL A 17 13.08 31.19 -1.62
C VAL A 17 12.09 32.27 -2.04
N VAL A 18 12.38 33.55 -1.73
CA VAL A 18 11.53 34.69 -2.12
C VAL A 18 11.39 34.78 -3.64
N THR A 19 12.50 34.69 -4.38
CA THR A 19 12.44 34.72 -5.86
C THR A 19 11.69 33.54 -6.46
N LEU A 20 11.70 32.37 -5.81
CA LEU A 20 10.92 31.21 -6.24
C LEU A 20 9.42 31.45 -6.03
N GLN A 21 9.03 31.96 -4.86
CA GLN A 21 7.64 32.30 -4.54
C GLN A 21 7.08 33.38 -5.48
N ASN A 22 7.88 34.38 -5.84
CA ASN A 22 7.54 35.42 -6.81
C ASN A 22 7.53 34.92 -8.27
N GLY A 23 7.84 33.65 -8.51
CA GLY A 23 7.80 33.04 -9.83
C GLY A 23 8.90 33.49 -10.78
N THR A 24 10.06 33.92 -10.26
CA THR A 24 11.20 34.32 -11.10
C THR A 24 11.67 33.13 -11.96
N THR A 25 11.76 33.35 -13.28
CA THR A 25 12.04 32.30 -14.28
C THR A 25 13.27 31.45 -13.96
N GLU A 26 14.38 32.08 -13.57
CA GLU A 26 15.62 31.36 -13.23
C GLU A 26 15.44 30.46 -11.99
N SER A 27 14.76 30.97 -10.96
CA SER A 27 14.50 30.23 -9.73
C SER A 27 13.54 29.07 -9.96
N ILE A 28 12.49 29.26 -10.75
CA ILE A 28 11.59 28.17 -11.20
C ILE A 28 12.38 27.12 -11.97
N LYS A 29 13.25 27.53 -12.91
CA LYS A 29 14.06 26.59 -13.71
C LYS A 29 14.97 25.75 -12.81
N ALA A 30 15.65 26.37 -11.85
CA ALA A 30 16.49 25.66 -10.88
C ALA A 30 15.67 24.69 -10.02
N TRP A 31 14.52 25.13 -9.51
CA TRP A 31 13.61 24.28 -8.73
C TRP A 31 13.13 23.06 -9.53
N LYS A 32 12.69 23.24 -10.78
CA LYS A 32 12.28 22.13 -11.65
C LYS A 32 13.38 21.10 -11.84
N LEU A 33 14.61 21.55 -12.11
CA LEU A 33 15.75 20.64 -12.26
C LEU A 33 16.04 19.83 -10.99
N ILE A 34 15.92 20.45 -9.81
CA ILE A 34 16.07 19.76 -8.53
C ILE A 34 14.97 18.70 -8.36
N CYS A 35 13.71 19.07 -8.59
CA CYS A 35 12.59 18.15 -8.52
C CYS A 35 12.73 16.99 -9.52
N ASP A 36 13.20 17.24 -10.74
CA ASP A 36 13.37 16.21 -11.76
C ASP A 36 14.42 15.17 -11.38
N VAL A 37 15.48 15.55 -10.65
CA VAL A 37 16.42 14.59 -10.08
C VAL A 37 15.74 13.72 -9.03
N SER A 38 14.98 14.33 -8.09
CA SER A 38 14.24 13.57 -7.09
C SER A 38 13.19 12.64 -7.70
N ARG A 39 12.43 13.10 -8.70
CA ARG A 39 11.43 12.28 -9.44
C ARG A 39 12.06 11.04 -10.06
N LYS A 40 13.24 11.18 -10.69
CA LYS A 40 13.95 10.03 -11.28
C LYS A 40 14.32 8.99 -10.23
N GLU A 41 14.76 9.41 -9.04
CA GLU A 41 15.09 8.46 -7.96
C GLU A 41 13.84 7.85 -7.33
N PHE A 42 12.76 8.63 -7.14
CA PHE A 42 11.49 8.10 -6.67
C PHE A 42 10.87 7.10 -7.65
N GLN A 43 10.94 7.36 -8.95
CA GLN A 43 10.39 6.45 -9.96
C GLN A 43 11.04 5.06 -9.91
N LYS A 44 12.35 4.96 -9.66
CA LYS A 44 13.02 3.66 -9.47
C LYS A 44 12.42 2.88 -8.29
N ILE A 45 12.04 3.56 -7.22
CA ILE A 45 11.39 2.93 -6.06
C ILE A 45 9.97 2.49 -6.43
N TYR A 46 9.22 3.36 -7.10
CA TYR A 46 7.85 3.06 -7.54
C TYR A 46 7.80 1.88 -8.50
N ASP A 47 8.71 1.81 -9.47
CA ASP A 47 8.80 0.69 -10.43
C ASP A 47 9.07 -0.64 -9.72
N ARG A 48 10.00 -0.65 -8.75
CA ARG A 48 10.31 -1.85 -7.94
C ARG A 48 9.11 -2.30 -7.11
N LEU A 49 8.35 -1.35 -6.58
CA LEU A 49 7.17 -1.62 -5.77
C LEU A 49 5.89 -1.73 -6.58
N ASP A 50 5.94 -1.65 -7.92
CA ASP A 50 4.76 -1.65 -8.79
C ASP A 50 3.69 -0.62 -8.34
N VAL A 51 4.15 0.60 -8.05
CA VAL A 51 3.32 1.73 -7.59
C VAL A 51 3.18 2.75 -8.71
N THR A 52 1.95 3.19 -8.96
CA THR A 52 1.67 4.27 -9.91
C THR A 52 1.19 5.50 -9.15
N ILE A 53 1.84 6.65 -9.37
CA ILE A 53 1.48 7.92 -8.73
C ILE A 53 1.30 9.00 -9.80
N ASN A 54 0.19 9.74 -9.70
CA ASN A 54 0.04 11.01 -10.39
C ASN A 54 0.43 12.13 -9.42
N GLU A 55 1.61 12.72 -9.63
CA GLU A 55 2.18 13.71 -8.70
C GLU A 55 1.36 15.00 -8.71
N ARG A 56 0.82 15.36 -7.53
CA ARG A 56 0.22 16.68 -7.26
C ARG A 56 0.74 17.21 -5.92
N GLY A 57 1.98 17.72 -5.92
CA GLY A 57 2.60 18.31 -4.73
C GLY A 57 2.04 19.69 -4.38
N GLU A 58 2.42 20.24 -3.22
CA GLU A 58 1.94 21.54 -2.70
C GLU A 58 2.04 22.68 -3.70
N SER A 59 3.09 22.69 -4.54
CA SER A 59 3.28 23.70 -5.60
C SER A 59 2.09 23.81 -6.57
N PHE A 60 1.33 22.74 -6.80
CA PHE A 60 0.12 22.76 -7.63
C PHE A 60 -1.00 23.61 -7.01
N TYR A 61 -1.04 23.71 -5.68
CA TYR A 61 -2.07 24.42 -4.93
C TYR A 61 -1.69 25.87 -4.62
N GLN A 62 -0.54 26.38 -5.05
CA GLN A 62 -0.06 27.72 -4.67
C GLN A 62 -1.06 28.84 -5.01
N SER A 63 -1.61 28.85 -6.23
CA SER A 63 -2.65 29.82 -6.62
C SER A 63 -3.99 29.56 -5.93
N ARG A 64 -4.29 28.29 -5.62
CA ARG A 64 -5.52 27.86 -4.94
C ARG A 64 -5.52 28.20 -3.45
N MET A 65 -4.34 28.28 -2.83
CA MET A 65 -4.19 28.78 -1.48
C MET A 65 -4.66 30.24 -1.39
N VAL A 66 -4.33 31.09 -2.36
CA VAL A 66 -4.85 32.47 -2.41
C VAL A 66 -6.38 32.46 -2.47
N SER A 67 -6.95 31.66 -3.37
CA SER A 67 -8.40 31.57 -3.55
C SER A 67 -9.14 31.01 -2.33
N VAL A 68 -8.58 30.01 -1.63
CA VAL A 68 -9.22 29.46 -0.42
C VAL A 68 -9.17 30.46 0.73
N VAL A 69 -8.08 31.21 0.90
CA VAL A 69 -7.99 32.25 1.92
C VAL A 69 -9.00 33.37 1.65
N GLU A 70 -9.11 33.85 0.41
CA GLU A 70 -10.12 34.85 0.05
C GLU A 70 -11.55 34.36 0.28
N PHE A 71 -11.83 33.10 -0.09
CA PHE A 71 -13.13 32.47 0.18
C PHE A 71 -13.45 32.46 1.68
N LEU A 72 -12.52 31.99 2.52
CA LEU A 72 -12.71 31.91 3.97
C LEU A 72 -12.88 33.30 4.59
N ARG A 73 -12.09 34.28 4.13
CA ARG A 73 -12.18 35.68 4.58
C ARG A 73 -13.53 36.30 4.23
N ASN A 74 -13.97 36.17 2.97
CA ASN A 74 -15.23 36.74 2.48
C ASN A 74 -16.46 36.13 3.17
N LYS A 75 -16.36 34.88 3.63
CA LYS A 75 -17.41 34.19 4.39
C LYS A 75 -17.34 34.42 5.90
N GLY A 76 -16.33 35.14 6.39
CA GLY A 76 -16.19 35.46 7.82
C GLY A 76 -15.76 34.28 8.69
N PHE A 77 -15.04 33.29 8.12
CA PHE A 77 -14.56 32.12 8.89
C PHE A 77 -13.20 32.35 9.56
N LEU A 78 -12.48 33.42 9.21
CA LEU A 78 -11.16 33.73 9.73
C LEU A 78 -11.24 34.74 10.87
N GLU A 79 -10.43 34.50 11.92
CA GLU A 79 -10.25 35.39 13.07
C GLU A 79 -8.81 35.86 13.13
N LEU A 80 -8.60 37.11 13.55
CA LEU A 80 -7.25 37.65 13.75
C LEU A 80 -6.77 37.29 15.17
N ASP A 81 -5.65 36.59 15.26
CA ASP A 81 -5.01 36.17 16.51
C ASP A 81 -3.50 36.45 16.45
N GLU A 82 -3.03 37.41 17.25
CA GLU A 82 -1.61 37.81 17.30
C GLU A 82 -0.98 38.11 15.92
N GLY A 83 -1.76 38.74 15.04
CA GLY A 83 -1.35 39.07 13.67
C GLY A 83 -1.43 37.91 12.67
N ARG A 84 -1.87 36.72 13.09
CA ARG A 84 -2.17 35.57 12.22
C ARG A 84 -3.66 35.52 11.91
N GLU A 85 -4.02 34.97 10.75
CA GLU A 85 -5.42 34.62 10.46
C GLU A 85 -5.62 33.14 10.78
N ILE A 86 -6.49 32.87 11.75
CA ILE A 86 -6.80 31.51 12.23
C ILE A 86 -8.24 31.12 11.87
N MET A 87 -8.49 29.82 11.76
CA MET A 87 -9.82 29.24 11.56
C MET A 87 -10.10 28.18 12.61
N TRP A 88 -11.20 28.35 13.35
CA TRP A 88 -11.69 27.32 14.26
C TRP A 88 -12.36 26.17 13.48
N PRO A 89 -12.02 24.91 13.76
CA PRO A 89 -12.62 23.75 13.07
C PRO A 89 -14.12 23.63 13.27
N ASP A 90 -14.63 24.01 14.45
CA ASP A 90 -16.05 24.01 14.79
C ASP A 90 -16.44 25.26 15.61
N ASP A 91 -17.74 25.51 15.75
CA ASP A 91 -18.26 26.70 16.43
C ASP A 91 -18.08 26.67 17.95
N SER A 92 -17.68 25.51 18.53
CA SER A 92 -17.36 25.42 19.96
C SER A 92 -16.07 26.16 20.33
N LYS A 93 -15.22 26.45 19.32
CA LYS A 93 -13.88 27.04 19.49
C LYS A 93 -13.04 26.31 20.54
N SER A 94 -13.19 24.99 20.61
CA SER A 94 -12.42 24.14 21.51
C SER A 94 -11.26 23.47 20.77
N GLY A 95 -10.10 23.36 21.43
CA GLY A 95 -8.91 22.72 20.87
C GLY A 95 -7.97 23.68 20.15
N ILE A 96 -7.32 23.20 19.07
CA ILE A 96 -6.27 23.92 18.34
C ILE A 96 -6.89 24.48 17.04
N PRO A 97 -6.83 25.81 16.82
CA PRO A 97 -7.29 26.39 15.56
C PRO A 97 -6.27 26.15 14.45
N LEU A 98 -6.76 26.11 13.21
CA LEU A 98 -5.91 26.11 12.01
C LEU A 98 -5.30 27.50 11.83
N THR A 99 -3.99 27.58 11.58
CA THR A 99 -3.31 28.83 11.21
C THR A 99 -3.29 28.95 9.69
N ILE A 100 -4.25 29.67 9.12
CA ILE A 100 -4.44 29.81 7.67
C ILE A 100 -3.46 30.81 7.06
N VAL A 101 -3.11 31.88 7.77
CA VAL A 101 -2.09 32.86 7.34
C VAL A 101 -1.22 33.25 8.55
N LYS A 102 0.10 33.20 8.38
CA LYS A 102 1.06 33.65 9.40
C LYS A 102 1.10 35.19 9.49
N SER A 103 1.75 35.70 10.54
CA SER A 103 1.94 37.15 10.75
C SER A 103 2.79 37.84 9.68
N ASP A 104 3.62 37.07 8.95
CA ASP A 104 4.39 37.55 7.80
C ASP A 104 3.62 37.48 6.46
N GLY A 105 2.33 37.09 6.51
CA GLY A 105 1.50 36.89 5.32
C GLY A 105 1.72 35.55 4.61
N GLY A 106 2.64 34.71 5.09
CA GLY A 106 2.93 33.41 4.49
C GLY A 106 1.86 32.36 4.79
N TYR A 107 1.61 31.49 3.82
CA TYR A 107 0.73 30.32 3.96
C TYR A 107 1.42 29.16 4.69
N THR A 108 0.61 28.25 5.24
CA THR A 108 1.02 27.10 6.06
C THR A 108 0.52 25.79 5.44
N TYR A 109 0.82 24.66 6.10
CA TYR A 109 0.26 23.36 5.75
C TYR A 109 -1.28 23.33 5.87
N ASP A 110 -1.85 24.06 6.83
CA ASP A 110 -3.31 24.18 6.99
C ASP A 110 -3.92 24.83 5.75
N THR A 111 -3.28 25.87 5.21
CA THR A 111 -3.72 26.53 3.98
C THR A 111 -3.67 25.58 2.79
N SER A 112 -2.57 24.84 2.63
CA SER A 112 -2.41 23.92 1.50
C SER A 112 -3.39 22.76 1.56
N ASP A 113 -3.66 22.20 2.74
CA ASP A 113 -4.61 21.09 2.88
C ASP A 113 -6.06 21.53 2.72
N MET A 114 -6.42 22.74 3.20
CA MET A 114 -7.73 23.35 2.90
C MET A 114 -7.89 23.62 1.39
N ALA A 115 -6.84 24.08 0.71
CA ALA A 115 -6.89 24.24 -0.74
C ALA A 115 -7.00 22.88 -1.47
N ALA A 116 -6.30 21.86 -0.98
CA ALA A 116 -6.29 20.54 -1.59
C ALA A 116 -7.62 19.80 -1.44
N ILE A 117 -8.24 19.81 -0.24
CA ILE A 117 -9.57 19.20 -0.06
C ILE A 117 -10.63 19.91 -0.90
N ARG A 118 -10.57 21.24 -0.97
CA ARG A 118 -11.46 22.03 -1.82
C ARG A 118 -11.33 21.68 -3.29
N HIS A 119 -10.09 21.62 -3.80
CA HIS A 119 -9.82 21.20 -5.17
C HIS A 119 -10.39 19.81 -5.47
N ARG A 120 -10.14 18.83 -4.59
CA ARG A 120 -10.57 17.45 -4.81
C ARG A 120 -12.10 17.32 -4.87
N ILE A 121 -12.83 18.17 -4.13
CA ILE A 121 -14.29 18.16 -4.14
C ILE A 121 -14.85 18.99 -5.31
N GLU A 122 -14.39 20.22 -5.47
CA GLU A 122 -14.97 21.17 -6.43
C GLU A 122 -14.49 20.93 -7.87
N GLU A 123 -13.23 20.56 -8.06
CA GLU A 123 -12.60 20.39 -9.39
C GLU A 123 -12.46 18.92 -9.79
N ASP A 124 -12.00 18.03 -8.90
CA ASP A 124 -11.92 16.59 -9.22
C ASP A 124 -13.28 15.86 -9.02
N HIS A 125 -14.28 16.53 -8.44
CA HIS A 125 -15.62 15.97 -8.16
C HIS A 125 -15.59 14.66 -7.35
N ALA A 126 -14.63 14.53 -6.43
CA ALA A 126 -14.47 13.33 -5.61
C ALA A 126 -15.63 13.17 -4.61
N THR A 127 -16.30 12.02 -4.65
CA THR A 127 -17.29 11.61 -3.64
C THR A 127 -16.66 10.87 -2.46
N TRP A 128 -15.45 10.35 -2.63
CA TRP A 128 -14.69 9.70 -1.57
C TRP A 128 -13.21 10.08 -1.66
N ILE A 129 -12.65 10.63 -0.58
CA ILE A 129 -11.24 11.00 -0.48
C ILE A 129 -10.59 10.24 0.68
N ILE A 130 -9.51 9.52 0.40
CA ILE A 130 -8.78 8.72 1.39
C ILE A 130 -7.41 9.35 1.61
N TYR A 131 -7.12 9.76 2.84
CA TYR A 131 -5.85 10.33 3.26
C TYR A 131 -5.03 9.26 3.99
N VAL A 132 -3.99 8.72 3.35
CA VAL A 132 -3.09 7.72 3.95
C VAL A 132 -1.88 8.44 4.55
N VAL A 133 -1.93 8.75 5.84
CA VAL A 133 -0.90 9.54 6.55
C VAL A 133 -0.72 9.03 7.98
N ASP A 134 0.50 9.11 8.52
CA ASP A 134 0.84 8.79 9.91
C ASP A 134 -0.18 9.28 10.95
N SER A 135 -0.44 8.46 11.97
CA SER A 135 -1.27 8.77 13.14
C SER A 135 -0.87 10.03 13.91
N GLY A 136 0.38 10.47 13.83
CA GLY A 136 0.83 11.76 14.37
C GLY A 136 0.09 12.98 13.78
N GLN A 137 -0.54 12.84 12.61
CA GLN A 137 -1.29 13.89 11.92
C GLN A 137 -2.81 13.79 12.14
N SER A 138 -3.31 12.90 13.01
CA SER A 138 -4.76 12.69 13.18
C SER A 138 -5.49 13.93 13.68
N THR A 139 -4.89 14.68 14.61
CA THR A 139 -5.48 15.95 15.11
C THR A 139 -5.61 16.97 13.98
N HIS A 140 -4.60 17.05 13.11
CA HIS A 140 -4.58 17.95 11.97
C HIS A 140 -5.68 17.63 10.95
N PHE A 141 -5.74 16.39 10.46
CA PHE A 141 -6.76 16.01 9.47
C PHE A 141 -8.18 16.09 10.02
N ASN A 142 -8.40 15.75 11.29
CA ASN A 142 -9.69 15.94 11.93
C ASN A 142 -10.09 17.42 11.98
N ALA A 143 -9.14 18.32 12.26
CA ALA A 143 -9.37 19.77 12.22
C ALA A 143 -9.68 20.26 10.79
N ILE A 144 -8.95 19.78 9.78
CA ILE A 144 -9.19 20.10 8.37
C ILE A 144 -10.58 19.64 7.92
N PHE A 145 -10.99 18.41 8.23
CA PHE A 145 -12.29 17.88 7.82
C PHE A 145 -13.44 18.66 8.46
N LYS A 146 -13.38 18.89 9.77
CA LYS A 146 -14.35 19.74 10.47
C LYS A 146 -14.41 21.15 9.90
N ALA A 147 -13.26 21.78 9.65
CA ALA A 147 -13.19 23.11 9.05
C ALA A 147 -13.81 23.14 7.64
N ALA A 148 -13.56 22.11 6.83
CA ALA A 148 -14.14 21.96 5.50
C ALA A 148 -15.66 21.74 5.55
N GLU A 149 -16.18 20.99 6.52
CA GLU A 149 -17.63 20.84 6.76
C GLU A 149 -18.25 22.18 7.17
N ARG A 150 -17.63 22.85 8.15
CA ARG A 150 -18.10 24.13 8.68
C ARG A 150 -18.21 25.21 7.61
N CYS A 151 -17.24 25.28 6.69
CA CYS A 151 -17.28 26.26 5.61
C CYS A 151 -18.06 25.82 4.36
N GLY A 152 -18.68 24.62 4.39
CA GLY A 152 -19.54 24.10 3.33
C GLY A 152 -18.80 23.55 2.12
N ILE A 153 -17.47 23.37 2.19
CA ILE A 153 -16.68 22.69 1.16
C ILE A 153 -17.00 21.19 1.19
N LEU A 154 -17.04 20.60 2.38
CA LEU A 154 -17.32 19.19 2.59
C LEU A 154 -18.78 18.99 3.05
N ASN A 155 -19.56 18.27 2.25
CA ASN A 155 -20.92 17.84 2.64
C ASN A 155 -20.93 16.35 3.02
N PRO A 156 -21.13 15.98 4.30
CA PRO A 156 -21.07 14.59 4.76
C PRO A 156 -22.21 13.70 4.25
N ASN A 157 -23.27 14.27 3.67
CA ASN A 157 -24.34 13.50 3.02
C ASN A 157 -23.98 13.05 1.60
N VAL A 158 -22.95 13.67 1.00
CA VAL A 158 -22.54 13.44 -0.39
C VAL A 158 -21.12 12.90 -0.47
N HIS A 159 -20.25 13.38 0.41
CA HIS A 159 -18.83 13.11 0.39
C HIS A 159 -18.43 12.29 1.61
N ARG A 160 -17.56 11.31 1.38
CA ARG A 160 -16.88 10.54 2.41
C ARG A 160 -15.41 10.98 2.44
N VAL A 161 -14.88 11.26 3.63
CA VAL A 161 -13.44 11.48 3.82
C VAL A 161 -12.94 10.57 4.93
N ASP A 162 -11.83 9.87 4.69
CA ASP A 162 -11.24 8.98 5.68
C ASP A 162 -9.76 9.32 5.89
N HIS A 163 -9.37 9.51 7.15
CA HIS A 163 -7.97 9.48 7.53
C HIS A 163 -7.56 8.02 7.83
N VAL A 164 -6.87 7.42 6.87
CA VAL A 164 -6.26 6.09 6.99
C VAL A 164 -4.92 6.24 7.69
N GLN A 165 -4.99 6.41 9.01
CA GLN A 165 -3.82 6.49 9.88
C GLN A 165 -3.04 5.18 9.95
N PHE A 166 -1.71 5.29 10.07
CA PHE A 166 -0.85 4.15 10.38
C PHE A 166 0.13 4.44 11.51
N GLY A 167 0.49 3.40 12.26
CA GLY A 167 1.44 3.44 13.38
C GLY A 167 2.89 3.58 12.90
N VAL A 168 3.83 3.54 13.84
CA VAL A 168 5.26 3.69 13.50
C VAL A 168 5.93 2.34 13.22
N VAL A 169 6.91 2.36 12.31
CA VAL A 169 7.80 1.23 12.08
C VAL A 169 8.88 1.22 13.14
N LEU A 170 8.96 0.12 13.89
CA LEU A 170 9.94 -0.13 14.92
C LEU A 170 11.02 -1.10 14.44
N GLY A 171 12.24 -0.95 14.93
CA GLY A 171 13.28 -1.97 14.81
C GLY A 171 13.12 -3.10 15.82
N ASP A 172 13.97 -4.12 15.71
CA ASP A 172 14.01 -5.24 16.65
C ASP A 172 14.29 -4.83 18.10
N ASP A 173 14.81 -3.62 18.33
CA ASP A 173 15.03 -3.01 19.64
C ASP A 173 13.79 -2.30 20.22
N GLY A 174 12.65 -2.32 19.51
CA GLY A 174 11.41 -1.65 19.89
C GLY A 174 11.45 -0.14 19.75
N LYS A 175 12.50 0.44 19.14
CA LYS A 175 12.61 1.88 18.88
C LYS A 175 12.30 2.19 17.43
N LYS A 176 12.09 3.47 17.10
CA LYS A 176 11.83 3.93 15.73
C LYS A 176 12.91 3.38 14.78
N PHE A 177 12.46 2.77 13.69
CA PHE A 177 13.32 2.07 12.74
C PHE A 177 14.40 3.00 12.18
N LYS A 178 15.66 2.65 12.48
CA LYS A 178 16.86 3.43 12.15
C LYS A 178 17.98 2.50 11.75
N THR A 179 18.96 3.03 11.02
CA THR A 179 20.21 2.32 10.73
C THR A 179 20.99 2.06 12.02
N ARG A 180 21.97 1.16 11.97
CA ARG A 180 22.89 0.91 13.11
C ARG A 180 23.66 2.15 13.56
N SER A 181 23.81 3.17 12.69
CA SER A 181 24.41 4.47 13.01
C SER A 181 23.43 5.46 13.66
N GLY A 182 22.13 5.16 13.67
CA GLY A 182 21.07 6.04 14.19
C GLY A 182 20.42 6.96 13.16
N ASP A 183 20.80 6.82 11.88
CA ASP A 183 20.25 7.57 10.74
C ASP A 183 18.96 6.94 10.20
N THR A 184 18.23 7.68 9.37
CA THR A 184 17.05 7.17 8.67
C THR A 184 17.46 6.15 7.62
N VAL A 185 16.79 4.99 7.61
CA VAL A 185 17.04 3.94 6.61
C VAL A 185 16.50 4.40 5.25
N LYS A 186 17.34 4.37 4.21
CA LYS A 186 16.87 4.63 2.84
C LYS A 186 16.06 3.44 2.35
N LEU A 187 14.90 3.72 1.75
CA LEU A 187 14.03 2.67 1.21
C LEU A 187 14.73 1.87 0.09
N SER A 188 15.57 2.52 -0.73
CA SER A 188 16.40 1.82 -1.75
C SER A 188 17.23 0.70 -1.14
N ASP A 189 17.90 1.00 -0.03
CA ASP A 189 18.83 0.09 0.64
C ASP A 189 18.04 -1.06 1.29
N LEU A 190 16.85 -0.76 1.85
CA LEU A 190 15.93 -1.76 2.38
C LEU A 190 15.50 -2.77 1.30
N LEU A 191 15.14 -2.28 0.12
CA LEU A 191 14.72 -3.11 -1.00
C LEU A 191 15.90 -3.95 -1.53
N ASP A 192 17.11 -3.39 -1.57
CA ASP A 192 18.32 -4.10 -1.98
C ASP A 192 18.70 -5.21 -1.00
N GLU A 193 18.60 -4.95 0.31
CA GLU A 193 18.78 -5.98 1.33
C GLU A 193 17.71 -7.06 1.21
N GLY A 194 16.43 -6.70 1.03
CA GLY A 194 15.35 -7.66 0.79
C GLY A 194 15.63 -8.60 -0.39
N MET A 195 16.18 -8.08 -1.48
CA MET A 195 16.61 -8.89 -2.63
C MET A 195 17.72 -9.89 -2.27
N LYS A 196 18.74 -9.47 -1.51
CA LYS A 196 19.83 -10.36 -1.07
C LYS A 196 19.31 -11.50 -0.20
N TYR A 197 18.44 -11.18 0.75
CA TYR A 197 17.85 -12.18 1.65
C TYR A 197 16.95 -13.17 0.90
N SER A 198 16.11 -12.66 -0.01
CA SER A 198 15.26 -13.48 -0.88
C SER A 198 16.06 -14.49 -1.72
N LEU A 199 17.17 -14.04 -2.33
CA LEU A 199 18.05 -14.93 -3.11
C LEU A 199 18.65 -16.04 -2.25
N LYS A 200 19.13 -15.71 -1.05
CA LYS A 200 19.69 -16.69 -0.11
C LYS A 200 18.67 -17.77 0.26
N GLN A 201 17.42 -17.37 0.51
CA GLN A 201 16.30 -18.29 0.77
C GLN A 201 16.01 -19.22 -0.42
N LEU A 202 15.95 -18.66 -1.63
CA LEU A 202 15.72 -19.45 -2.85
C LEU A 202 16.86 -20.45 -3.12
N GLN A 203 18.11 -20.05 -2.88
CA GLN A 203 19.29 -20.92 -3.01
C GLN A 203 19.31 -22.04 -1.96
N GLN A 204 18.95 -21.75 -0.70
CA GLN A 204 18.85 -22.77 0.34
C GLN A 204 17.83 -23.87 -0.01
N ARG A 205 16.81 -23.53 -0.81
CA ARG A 205 15.80 -24.45 -1.34
C ARG A 205 16.18 -25.09 -2.69
N GLY A 206 17.39 -24.81 -3.20
CA GLY A 206 17.89 -25.33 -4.47
C GLY A 206 17.13 -24.83 -5.71
N ARG A 207 16.41 -23.71 -5.60
CA ARG A 207 15.59 -23.17 -6.71
C ARG A 207 16.44 -22.54 -7.80
N ASP A 208 17.63 -22.06 -7.45
CA ASP A 208 18.67 -21.60 -8.37
C ASP A 208 19.15 -22.67 -9.36
N LYS A 209 18.95 -23.96 -9.03
CA LYS A 209 19.34 -25.09 -9.88
C LYS A 209 18.24 -25.51 -10.86
N ILE A 210 17.01 -25.08 -10.63
CA ILE A 210 15.82 -25.54 -11.37
C ILE A 210 15.25 -24.41 -12.24
N LEU A 211 15.28 -23.18 -11.72
CA LEU A 211 14.75 -22.01 -12.39
C LEU A 211 15.75 -21.45 -13.40
N THR A 212 15.23 -20.95 -14.53
CA THR A 212 16.05 -20.13 -15.44
C THR A 212 16.47 -18.82 -14.76
N PRO A 213 17.51 -18.11 -15.25
CA PRO A 213 17.93 -16.83 -14.67
C PRO A 213 16.78 -15.80 -14.58
N LYS A 214 15.87 -15.81 -15.56
CA LYS A 214 14.69 -14.93 -15.57
C LYS A 214 13.67 -15.33 -14.50
N GLU A 215 13.32 -16.62 -14.43
CA GLU A 215 12.38 -17.13 -13.41
C GLU A 215 12.93 -16.95 -11.99
N LEU A 216 14.24 -17.10 -11.81
CA LEU A 216 14.91 -16.88 -10.51
C LEU A 216 14.80 -15.42 -10.09
N LEU A 217 15.03 -14.46 -11.00
CA LEU A 217 14.89 -13.04 -10.71
C LEU A 217 13.42 -12.68 -10.39
N GLU A 218 12.47 -13.19 -11.17
CA GLU A 218 11.03 -12.99 -10.90
C GLU A 218 10.61 -13.55 -9.54
N ALA A 219 11.09 -14.74 -9.17
CA ALA A 219 10.87 -15.32 -7.85
C ALA A 219 11.53 -14.47 -6.74
N GLN A 220 12.76 -14.00 -6.98
CA GLN A 220 13.49 -13.18 -6.04
C GLN A 220 12.75 -11.87 -5.73
N GLU A 221 12.32 -11.15 -6.77
CA GLU A 221 11.57 -9.90 -6.65
C GLU A 221 10.21 -10.11 -5.97
N ALA A 222 9.47 -11.13 -6.39
CA ALA A 222 8.17 -11.44 -5.82
C ALA A 222 8.25 -11.74 -4.32
N VAL A 223 9.23 -12.55 -3.91
CA VAL A 223 9.46 -12.85 -2.49
C VAL A 223 9.94 -11.60 -1.74
N ALA A 224 10.95 -10.89 -2.25
CA ALA A 224 11.52 -9.74 -1.55
C ALA A 224 10.48 -8.62 -1.32
N TYR A 225 9.86 -8.14 -2.39
CA TYR A 225 8.91 -7.03 -2.32
C TYR A 225 7.57 -7.50 -1.73
N GLY A 226 7.17 -8.74 -2.01
CA GLY A 226 5.97 -9.33 -1.42
C GLY A 226 6.07 -9.42 0.10
N CYS A 227 7.21 -9.84 0.66
CA CYS A 227 7.40 -9.91 2.11
C CYS A 227 7.37 -8.54 2.77
N ILE A 228 8.02 -7.53 2.16
CA ILE A 228 8.02 -6.16 2.68
C ILE A 228 6.59 -5.61 2.73
N LYS A 229 5.83 -5.71 1.63
CA LYS A 229 4.44 -5.25 1.56
C LYS A 229 3.53 -6.02 2.51
N TYR A 230 3.59 -7.34 2.47
CA TYR A 230 2.68 -8.18 3.25
C TYR A 230 2.89 -8.05 4.74
N THR A 231 4.13 -7.91 5.20
CA THR A 231 4.43 -7.73 6.62
C THR A 231 3.84 -6.45 7.18
N ASP A 232 3.77 -5.39 6.38
CA ASP A 232 3.04 -4.18 6.76
C ASP A 232 1.52 -4.47 6.77
N LEU A 233 0.99 -4.97 5.64
CA LEU A 233 -0.44 -5.16 5.43
C LEU A 233 -1.11 -6.22 6.30
N CYS A 234 -0.39 -7.21 6.81
CA CYS A 234 -0.95 -8.30 7.61
C CYS A 234 -1.19 -7.92 9.08
N HIS A 235 -0.69 -6.76 9.51
CA HIS A 235 -0.94 -6.22 10.84
C HIS A 235 -2.04 -5.14 10.79
N ASN A 236 -2.63 -4.85 11.95
CA ASN A 236 -3.51 -3.70 12.07
C ASN A 236 -2.69 -2.42 11.81
N ARG A 237 -3.01 -1.69 10.73
CA ARG A 237 -2.30 -0.46 10.35
C ARG A 237 -2.14 0.55 11.48
N ILE A 238 -3.07 0.62 12.44
CA ILE A 238 -3.01 1.59 13.54
C ILE A 238 -1.93 1.21 14.57
N SER A 239 -1.63 -0.08 14.70
CA SER A 239 -0.63 -0.56 15.63
C SER A 239 0.78 -0.30 15.10
N ASP A 240 1.70 -0.02 16.01
CA ASP A 240 3.13 -0.09 15.70
C ASP A 240 3.51 -1.52 15.34
N TYR A 241 4.45 -1.69 14.41
CA TYR A 241 4.96 -3.01 14.05
C TYR A 241 6.49 -3.06 14.04
N ILE A 242 7.03 -4.22 14.37
CA ILE A 242 8.48 -4.48 14.39
C ILE A 242 8.89 -5.01 13.02
N PHE A 243 9.74 -4.26 12.34
CA PHE A 243 10.35 -4.68 11.08
C PHE A 243 11.49 -5.66 11.35
N SER A 244 11.37 -6.88 10.82
CA SER A 244 12.39 -7.92 10.97
C SER A 244 12.45 -8.78 9.70
N PHE A 245 13.61 -8.80 9.03
CA PHE A 245 13.79 -9.60 7.81
C PHE A 245 13.63 -11.10 8.07
N ASP A 246 14.14 -11.59 9.20
CA ASP A 246 14.06 -13.01 9.54
C ASP A 246 12.61 -13.46 9.75
N LYS A 247 11.79 -12.63 10.44
CA LYS A 247 10.37 -12.95 10.67
C LYS A 247 9.54 -12.88 9.39
N MET A 248 9.74 -11.88 8.54
CA MET A 248 8.93 -11.72 7.32
C MET A 248 9.23 -12.77 6.25
N LEU A 249 10.45 -13.30 6.25
CA LEU A 249 10.88 -14.35 5.34
C LEU A 249 10.69 -15.75 5.91
N ASP A 250 10.13 -15.90 7.12
CA ASP A 250 9.79 -17.20 7.67
C ASP A 250 8.85 -17.93 6.71
N ASP A 251 9.11 -19.21 6.49
CA ASP A 251 8.32 -20.04 5.59
C ASP A 251 7.12 -20.70 6.26
N ARG A 252 6.97 -20.46 7.56
CA ARG A 252 5.86 -20.89 8.38
C ARG A 252 5.08 -19.69 8.88
N GLY A 253 3.78 -19.90 9.06
CA GLY A 253 2.87 -18.89 9.58
C GLY A 253 2.39 -17.92 8.51
N ASN A 254 1.84 -16.80 8.97
CA ASN A 254 1.16 -15.82 8.14
C ASN A 254 2.17 -14.87 7.46
N THR A 255 2.91 -15.39 6.47
CA THR A 255 3.94 -14.65 5.73
C THR A 255 3.69 -14.71 4.22
N ALA A 256 4.22 -13.72 3.47
CA ALA A 256 4.13 -13.74 2.00
C ALA A 256 4.84 -14.96 1.40
N VAL A 257 5.95 -15.40 2.01
CA VAL A 257 6.67 -16.61 1.60
C VAL A 257 5.72 -17.80 1.59
N TYR A 258 5.06 -18.07 2.73
CA TYR A 258 4.12 -19.17 2.85
C TYR A 258 2.98 -19.10 1.82
N LEU A 259 2.39 -17.91 1.63
CA LEU A 259 1.30 -17.71 0.67
C LEU A 259 1.75 -17.94 -0.78
N LEU A 260 2.89 -17.37 -1.17
CA LEU A 260 3.40 -17.47 -2.54
C LEU A 260 3.84 -18.91 -2.87
N TYR A 261 4.47 -19.63 -1.93
CA TYR A 261 4.78 -21.05 -2.09
C TYR A 261 3.51 -21.91 -2.19
N THR A 262 2.50 -21.64 -1.35
CA THR A 262 1.22 -22.35 -1.41
C THR A 262 0.55 -22.13 -2.77
N TYR A 263 0.52 -20.90 -3.27
CA TYR A 263 0.02 -20.58 -4.60
C TYR A 263 0.78 -21.29 -5.73
N SER A 264 2.12 -21.30 -5.69
CA SER A 264 2.97 -22.03 -6.64
C SER A 264 2.66 -23.54 -6.64
N ARG A 265 2.48 -24.13 -5.45
CA ARG A 265 2.09 -25.54 -5.29
C ARG A 265 0.72 -25.83 -5.90
N ILE A 266 -0.29 -25.01 -5.63
CA ILE A 266 -1.63 -25.12 -6.24
C ILE A 266 -1.53 -25.13 -7.77
N CYS A 267 -0.81 -24.16 -8.34
CA CYS A 267 -0.61 -24.07 -9.79
C CYS A 267 0.13 -25.31 -10.34
N SER A 268 1.07 -25.86 -9.58
CA SER A 268 1.84 -27.05 -9.98
C SER A 268 0.99 -28.31 -10.04
N ILE A 269 0.05 -28.47 -9.11
CA ILE A 269 -0.89 -29.60 -9.08
C ILE A 269 -1.75 -29.59 -10.35
N ALA A 270 -2.32 -28.43 -10.70
CA ALA A 270 -3.14 -28.30 -11.89
C ALA A 270 -2.34 -28.58 -13.18
N ARG A 271 -1.12 -28.04 -13.32
CA ARG A 271 -0.24 -28.36 -14.46
C ARG A 271 0.12 -29.85 -14.55
N SER A 272 0.30 -30.50 -13.41
CA SER A 272 0.66 -31.93 -13.36
C SER A 272 -0.48 -32.86 -13.79
N SER A 273 -1.71 -32.35 -13.91
CA SER A 273 -2.87 -33.12 -14.36
C SER A 273 -2.81 -33.48 -15.85
N GLY A 274 -1.94 -32.83 -16.63
CA GLY A 274 -1.80 -33.03 -18.07
C GLY A 274 -2.94 -32.45 -18.91
N LYS A 275 -3.89 -31.72 -18.31
CA LYS A 275 -4.95 -30.99 -19.00
C LYS A 275 -4.78 -29.48 -18.81
N ASP A 276 -5.18 -28.74 -19.84
CA ASP A 276 -5.30 -27.29 -19.75
C ASP A 276 -6.71 -26.94 -19.26
N PHE A 277 -6.77 -26.16 -18.17
CA PHE A 277 -8.00 -25.64 -17.57
C PHE A 277 -8.12 -24.12 -17.74
N SER A 278 -7.44 -23.55 -18.74
CA SER A 278 -7.48 -22.12 -19.02
C SER A 278 -8.82 -21.64 -19.60
N ASN A 279 -9.53 -22.49 -20.37
CA ASN A 279 -10.82 -22.15 -20.97
C ASN A 279 -11.99 -22.58 -20.07
N VAL A 280 -12.60 -21.60 -19.39
CA VAL A 280 -13.71 -21.82 -18.45
C VAL A 280 -14.98 -22.35 -19.13
N GLU A 281 -15.29 -21.90 -20.35
CA GLU A 281 -16.50 -22.33 -21.07
C GLU A 281 -16.42 -23.83 -21.40
N ASP A 282 -15.28 -24.26 -21.94
CA ASP A 282 -14.98 -25.67 -22.20
C ASP A 282 -15.03 -26.54 -20.95
N ILE A 283 -14.70 -25.98 -19.78
CA ILE A 283 -14.71 -26.69 -18.50
C ILE A 283 -16.14 -26.93 -18.03
N LEU A 284 -16.96 -25.87 -18.03
CA LEU A 284 -18.32 -25.91 -17.51
C LEU A 284 -19.22 -26.87 -18.31
N ASP A 285 -18.95 -27.02 -19.61
CA ASP A 285 -19.67 -27.97 -20.46
C ASP A 285 -19.24 -29.43 -20.25
N LYS A 286 -18.01 -29.67 -19.76
CA LYS A 286 -17.40 -31.02 -19.71
C LYS A 286 -17.24 -31.60 -18.32
N PHE A 287 -17.26 -30.77 -17.28
CA PHE A 287 -16.92 -31.18 -15.92
C PHE A 287 -17.87 -30.56 -14.89
N ASN A 288 -18.33 -31.38 -13.96
CA ASN A 288 -19.05 -30.93 -12.76
C ASN A 288 -18.10 -30.87 -11.57
N ILE A 289 -18.29 -29.85 -10.73
CA ILE A 289 -17.63 -29.76 -9.42
C ILE A 289 -18.49 -30.53 -8.41
N GLU A 290 -17.94 -31.61 -7.88
CA GLU A 290 -18.53 -32.44 -6.84
C GLU A 290 -17.82 -32.18 -5.50
N LEU A 291 -18.61 -31.95 -4.46
CA LEU A 291 -18.14 -31.76 -3.08
C LEU A 291 -18.61 -32.95 -2.23
N ILE A 292 -17.78 -33.98 -2.14
CA ILE A 292 -18.10 -35.26 -1.50
C ILE A 292 -17.47 -35.33 -0.11
N HIS A 293 -16.24 -34.84 0.04
CA HIS A 293 -15.49 -34.87 1.28
C HIS A 293 -15.70 -33.59 2.11
N GLU A 294 -15.67 -33.70 3.43
CA GLU A 294 -15.84 -32.54 4.33
C GLU A 294 -14.79 -31.43 4.11
N LYS A 295 -13.57 -31.79 3.71
CA LYS A 295 -12.49 -30.83 3.41
C LYS A 295 -12.69 -30.10 2.08
N GLU A 296 -13.32 -30.74 1.09
CA GLU A 296 -13.75 -30.07 -0.15
C GLU A 296 -14.82 -29.01 0.17
N TRP A 297 -15.81 -29.39 1.00
CA TRP A 297 -16.84 -28.48 1.49
C TRP A 297 -16.27 -27.31 2.27
N LYS A 298 -15.32 -27.56 3.17
CA LYS A 298 -14.66 -26.52 3.97
C LYS A 298 -13.95 -25.52 3.06
N LEU A 299 -13.16 -25.99 2.10
CA LEU A 299 -12.45 -25.14 1.15
C LEU A 299 -13.41 -24.31 0.29
N ALA A 300 -14.42 -24.95 -0.30
CA ALA A 300 -15.41 -24.25 -1.13
C ALA A 300 -16.12 -23.13 -0.35
N LYS A 301 -16.56 -23.41 0.89
CA LYS A 301 -17.17 -22.40 1.76
C LYS A 301 -16.21 -21.27 2.09
N THR A 302 -14.95 -21.57 2.40
CA THR A 302 -13.94 -20.53 2.67
C THR A 302 -13.73 -19.65 1.44
N LEU A 303 -13.58 -20.20 0.23
CA LEU A 303 -13.38 -19.41 -0.99
C LEU A 303 -14.54 -18.43 -1.25
N LEU A 304 -15.78 -18.82 -0.96
CA LEU A 304 -16.96 -17.97 -1.13
C LEU A 304 -17.00 -16.76 -0.17
N LYS A 305 -16.24 -16.77 0.93
CA LYS A 305 -16.17 -15.63 1.86
C LYS A 305 -15.45 -14.41 1.27
N LEU A 306 -14.79 -14.53 0.12
CA LEU A 306 -14.03 -13.42 -0.49
C LEU A 306 -14.88 -12.15 -0.60
N HIS A 307 -16.14 -12.27 -1.04
CA HIS A 307 -17.03 -11.12 -1.20
C HIS A 307 -17.22 -10.34 0.12
N ASP A 308 -17.53 -11.05 1.20
CA ASP A 308 -17.75 -10.45 2.52
C ASP A 308 -16.49 -9.79 3.06
N VAL A 309 -15.32 -10.42 2.83
CA VAL A 309 -14.02 -9.86 3.22
C VAL A 309 -13.73 -8.57 2.45
N LEU A 310 -14.00 -8.52 1.15
CA LEU A 310 -13.80 -7.31 0.34
C LEU A 310 -14.72 -6.16 0.79
N ILE A 311 -15.99 -6.44 1.09
CA ILE A 311 -16.91 -5.44 1.66
C ILE A 311 -16.38 -4.92 3.00
N LYS A 312 -15.92 -5.82 3.87
CA LYS A 312 -15.34 -5.44 5.17
C LYS A 312 -14.12 -4.54 5.00
N CYS A 313 -13.22 -4.86 4.06
CA CYS A 313 -12.06 -4.03 3.75
C CYS A 313 -12.45 -2.67 3.16
N ALA A 314 -13.40 -2.62 2.21
CA ALA A 314 -13.85 -1.37 1.60
C ALA A 314 -14.53 -0.44 2.62
N ASN A 315 -15.30 -0.99 3.56
CA ASN A 315 -15.97 -0.20 4.58
C ASN A 315 -14.99 0.33 5.63
N SER A 316 -14.08 -0.51 6.11
CA SER A 316 -13.21 -0.21 7.26
C SER A 316 -11.80 0.29 6.89
N LEU A 317 -11.39 0.12 5.64
CA LEU A 317 -10.05 0.42 5.13
C LEU A 317 -8.94 -0.32 5.91
N PHE A 318 -9.24 -1.51 6.42
CA PHE A 318 -8.28 -2.42 7.05
C PHE A 318 -7.98 -3.60 6.13
N LEU A 319 -6.76 -3.63 5.57
CA LEU A 319 -6.32 -4.66 4.63
C LEU A 319 -5.86 -5.96 5.31
N HIS A 320 -5.57 -5.95 6.61
CA HIS A 320 -5.18 -7.17 7.34
C HIS A 320 -6.24 -8.27 7.30
N PHE A 321 -7.53 -7.92 7.18
CA PHE A 321 -8.60 -8.92 6.99
C PHE A 321 -8.44 -9.70 5.68
N LEU A 322 -7.95 -9.07 4.62
CA LEU A 322 -7.66 -9.75 3.36
C LEU A 322 -6.43 -10.66 3.47
N CYS A 323 -5.42 -10.23 4.24
CA CYS A 323 -4.25 -11.05 4.57
C CYS A 323 -4.63 -12.30 5.38
N GLU A 324 -5.41 -12.12 6.45
CA GLU A 324 -5.97 -13.22 7.25
C GLU A 324 -6.77 -14.21 6.39
N PHE A 325 -7.59 -13.70 5.48
CA PHE A 325 -8.34 -14.52 4.53
C PHE A 325 -7.43 -15.34 3.61
N CYS A 326 -6.38 -14.73 3.03
CA CYS A 326 -5.41 -15.45 2.18
C CYS A 326 -4.71 -16.58 2.95
N TYR A 327 -4.38 -16.33 4.21
CA TYR A 327 -3.78 -17.32 5.09
C TYR A 327 -4.77 -18.44 5.44
N GLU A 328 -6.02 -18.12 5.79
CA GLU A 328 -7.08 -19.11 6.01
C GLU A 328 -7.26 -20.02 4.78
N VAL A 329 -7.36 -19.44 3.58
CA VAL A 329 -7.47 -20.18 2.32
C VAL A 329 -6.28 -21.13 2.14
N SER A 330 -5.06 -20.68 2.42
CA SER A 330 -3.85 -21.48 2.26
C SER A 330 -3.77 -22.66 3.24
N VAL A 331 -4.17 -22.43 4.50
CA VAL A 331 -4.25 -23.48 5.53
C VAL A 331 -5.33 -24.50 5.17
N VAL A 332 -6.53 -24.06 4.81
CA VAL A 332 -7.65 -24.93 4.44
C VAL A 332 -7.36 -25.70 3.15
N PHE A 333 -6.66 -25.09 2.19
CA PHE A 333 -6.20 -25.79 0.99
C PHE A 333 -5.23 -26.93 1.33
N THR A 334 -4.31 -26.71 2.28
CA THR A 334 -3.38 -27.76 2.72
C THR A 334 -4.13 -28.94 3.34
N GLU A 335 -5.11 -28.68 4.22
CA GLU A 335 -5.98 -29.74 4.78
C GLU A 335 -6.73 -30.53 3.69
N PHE A 336 -7.24 -29.83 2.67
CA PHE A 336 -7.91 -30.45 1.52
C PHE A 336 -6.93 -31.32 0.74
N TYR A 337 -5.76 -30.80 0.37
CA TYR A 337 -4.80 -31.53 -0.45
C TYR A 337 -4.26 -32.79 0.24
N ASP A 338 -4.05 -32.73 1.55
CA ASP A 338 -3.54 -33.86 2.33
C ASP A 338 -4.60 -34.96 2.51
N SER A 339 -5.89 -34.60 2.50
CA SER A 339 -7.00 -35.54 2.72
C SER A 339 -7.66 -36.04 1.42
N CYS A 340 -7.48 -35.32 0.30
CA CYS A 340 -8.22 -35.54 -0.93
C CYS A 340 -7.28 -35.63 -2.13
N TYR A 341 -6.98 -36.87 -2.58
CA TYR A 341 -6.12 -37.11 -3.73
C TYR A 341 -6.64 -36.42 -5.00
N CYS A 342 -5.86 -35.48 -5.53
CA CYS A 342 -6.14 -34.79 -6.80
C CYS A 342 -5.61 -35.59 -8.00
N ILE A 343 -4.41 -36.15 -7.86
CA ILE A 343 -3.73 -36.98 -8.86
C ILE A 343 -3.18 -38.19 -8.13
N GLU A 344 -3.61 -39.38 -8.54
CA GLU A 344 -3.12 -40.65 -8.02
C GLU A 344 -2.01 -41.16 -8.93
N LYS A 345 -0.89 -41.58 -8.33
CA LYS A 345 0.26 -42.14 -9.04
C LYS A 345 0.59 -43.53 -8.52
N ASN A 346 1.10 -44.41 -9.39
CA ASN A 346 1.61 -45.71 -8.98
C ASN A 346 3.02 -45.60 -8.37
N GLU A 347 3.55 -46.72 -7.88
CA GLU A 347 4.91 -46.80 -7.32
C GLU A 347 6.01 -46.35 -8.30
N ALA A 348 5.76 -46.48 -9.61
CA ALA A 348 6.65 -46.02 -10.67
C ALA A 348 6.47 -44.52 -11.02
N GLY A 349 5.60 -43.80 -10.31
CA GLY A 349 5.34 -42.36 -10.51
C GLY A 349 4.43 -42.02 -11.70
N GLN A 350 3.84 -43.01 -12.35
CA GLN A 350 2.91 -42.82 -13.47
C GLN A 350 1.51 -42.49 -12.94
N ILE A 351 0.82 -41.57 -13.61
CA ILE A 351 -0.53 -41.15 -13.24
C ILE A 351 -1.51 -42.29 -13.52
N ILE A 352 -2.21 -42.73 -12.47
CA ILE A 352 -3.27 -43.76 -12.54
C ILE A 352 -4.63 -43.08 -12.76
N ASN A 353 -4.88 -42.01 -12.01
CA ASN A 353 -6.17 -41.34 -11.98
C ASN A 353 -6.00 -39.83 -11.73
N VAL A 354 -6.85 -39.03 -12.35
CA VAL A 354 -6.93 -37.58 -12.15
C VAL A 354 -8.36 -37.22 -11.78
N ASN A 355 -8.56 -36.71 -10.58
CA ASN A 355 -9.87 -36.24 -10.16
C ASN A 355 -10.10 -34.81 -10.68
N HIS A 356 -10.83 -34.68 -11.79
CA HIS A 356 -11.06 -33.38 -12.44
C HIS A 356 -11.80 -32.38 -11.55
N SER A 357 -12.81 -32.81 -10.77
CA SER A 357 -13.50 -31.93 -9.80
C SER A 357 -12.51 -31.26 -8.84
N ARG A 358 -11.60 -32.05 -8.25
CA ARG A 358 -10.57 -31.55 -7.33
C ARG A 358 -9.56 -30.63 -8.00
N ILE A 359 -9.20 -30.90 -9.25
CA ILE A 359 -8.34 -29.99 -10.03
C ILE A 359 -9.04 -28.64 -10.25
N LEU A 360 -10.34 -28.64 -10.53
CA LEU A 360 -11.11 -27.39 -10.66
C LEU A 360 -11.19 -26.62 -9.33
N ILE A 361 -11.28 -27.31 -8.20
CA ILE A 361 -11.19 -26.68 -6.86
C ILE A 361 -9.80 -26.03 -6.67
N CYS A 362 -8.72 -26.68 -7.10
CA CYS A 362 -7.38 -26.08 -7.11
C CYS A 362 -7.33 -24.81 -7.98
N GLU A 363 -7.88 -24.84 -9.19
CA GLU A 363 -7.93 -23.69 -10.09
C GLU A 363 -8.74 -22.52 -9.51
N ALA A 364 -9.91 -22.81 -8.92
CA ALA A 364 -10.71 -21.81 -8.22
C ALA A 364 -9.94 -21.18 -7.04
N THR A 365 -9.22 -22.00 -6.28
CA THR A 365 -8.36 -21.53 -5.18
C THR A 365 -7.25 -20.61 -5.70
N ALA A 366 -6.57 -21.00 -6.78
CA ALA A 366 -5.53 -20.17 -7.42
C ALA A 366 -6.11 -18.85 -7.95
N ALA A 367 -7.31 -18.88 -8.55
CA ALA A 367 -7.98 -17.69 -9.06
C ALA A 367 -8.32 -16.69 -7.93
N VAL A 368 -8.86 -17.18 -6.81
CA VAL A 368 -9.15 -16.37 -5.62
C VAL A 368 -7.87 -15.75 -5.06
N LEU A 369 -6.85 -16.56 -4.78
CA LEU A 369 -5.58 -16.05 -4.24
C LEU A 369 -4.92 -15.03 -5.16
N ARG A 370 -4.93 -15.28 -6.48
CA ARG A 370 -4.38 -14.34 -7.48
C ARG A 370 -5.08 -12.99 -7.45
N LYS A 371 -6.41 -12.95 -7.25
CA LYS A 371 -7.15 -11.69 -7.09
C LYS A 371 -6.80 -10.99 -5.79
N CYS A 372 -6.70 -11.72 -4.68
CA CYS A 372 -6.27 -11.13 -3.40
C CYS A 372 -4.85 -10.57 -3.48
N PHE A 373 -3.92 -11.32 -4.08
CA PHE A 373 -2.52 -10.89 -4.26
C PHE A 373 -2.43 -9.63 -5.10
N HIS A 374 -3.23 -9.53 -6.17
CA HIS A 374 -3.31 -8.29 -6.95
C HIS A 374 -3.74 -7.09 -6.10
N ILE A 375 -4.78 -7.23 -5.27
CA ILE A 375 -5.25 -6.16 -4.37
C ILE A 375 -4.17 -5.79 -3.34
N LEU A 376 -3.45 -6.77 -2.81
CA LEU A 376 -2.36 -6.58 -1.85
C LEU A 376 -1.04 -6.13 -2.51
N GLY A 377 -0.98 -6.00 -3.84
CA GLY A 377 0.23 -5.65 -4.58
C GLY A 377 1.32 -6.73 -4.52
N LEU A 378 0.96 -7.99 -4.30
CA LEU A 378 1.87 -9.13 -4.33
C LEU A 378 1.90 -9.72 -5.73
N LYS A 379 3.10 -9.91 -6.29
CA LYS A 379 3.28 -10.52 -7.62
C LYS A 379 3.26 -12.05 -7.48
N PRO A 380 2.22 -12.76 -7.96
CA PRO A 380 2.21 -14.21 -7.93
C PRO A 380 3.30 -14.79 -8.83
N VAL A 381 3.96 -15.86 -8.38
CA VAL A 381 4.85 -16.65 -9.23
C VAL A 381 4.33 -18.07 -9.31
N THR A 382 4.17 -18.58 -10.53
CA THR A 382 3.56 -19.90 -10.78
C THR A 382 4.57 -21.04 -10.64
N LYS A 383 5.87 -20.73 -10.64
CA LYS A 383 6.99 -21.63 -10.36
C LYS A 383 7.88 -20.97 -9.32
N MET A 384 7.84 -21.48 -8.10
CA MET A 384 8.60 -20.95 -6.99
C MET A 384 9.43 -22.01 -6.32
#